data_AF-A0A2J8RWT5-F1
#
_entry.id   AF-A0A2J8RWT5-F1
#
_cell.length_a   1.000
_cell.length_b   1.000
_cell.length_c   1.000
_cell.angle_alpha   90.00
_cell.angle_beta   90.00
_cell.angle_gamma   90.00
#
_symmetry.space_group_name_H-M   'P 1'
#
loop_
_entity.id
_entity.type
_entity.pdbx_description
1 polymer ?
#
loop_
_entity_poly.entity_id
_entity_poly.type
_entity_poly.pdbx_seq_one_letter_code
_entity_poly.pdbx_strand_id
1 'polypeptide(L)'
;MWQPALRRGRGLQAQGYGVRIRDAGVYLLYSQVLFQDVTFTMGQVVSREGQGRQETLFRCIRSMPSHPDRAYNSCYSAGVFHLHQGDILSVIIPRARAKLNLSPHGTFLGFVKL
;
A
#
# COMPACT_ATOMS: atom_id res chain seq x y z
N MET A 1 -6.28 2.56 -9.57
CA MET A 1 -6.73 3.56 -8.57
C MET A 1 -7.38 2.82 -7.41
N TRP A 2 -7.23 3.29 -6.18
CA TRP A 2 -7.85 2.69 -5.00
C TRP A 2 -9.32 3.07 -4.90
N GLN A 3 -10.17 2.11 -4.53
CA GLN A 3 -11.60 2.30 -4.31
C GLN A 3 -11.96 1.78 -2.92
N PRO A 4 -12.72 2.54 -2.09
CA PRO A 4 -13.12 2.08 -0.77
C PRO A 4 -14.05 0.86 -0.86
N ALA A 5 -13.57 -0.30 -0.40
CA ALA A 5 -14.41 -1.51 -0.27
C ALA A 5 -15.26 -1.48 1.02
N LEU A 6 -14.70 -0.93 2.10
CA LEU A 6 -15.37 -0.74 3.38
C LEU A 6 -14.96 0.62 3.97
N ARG A 7 -15.92 1.38 4.52
CA ARG A 7 -15.65 2.68 5.14
C ARG A 7 -16.54 2.91 6.35
N ARG A 8 -15.92 3.30 7.47
CA ARG A 8 -16.60 3.79 8.68
C ARG A 8 -15.95 5.10 9.12
N GLY A 9 -16.76 6.12 9.38
CA GLY A 9 -16.28 7.46 9.73
C GLY A 9 -15.83 8.31 8.53
N ARG A 10 -15.21 9.46 8.81
CA ARG A 10 -14.81 10.47 7.81
C ARG A 10 -13.34 10.89 7.87
N GLY A 11 -12.55 10.34 8.79
CA GLY A 11 -11.15 10.69 8.99
C GLY A 11 -10.18 10.24 7.89
N LEU A 12 -10.66 9.51 6.89
CA LEU A 12 -9.89 9.01 5.75
C LEU A 12 -10.67 9.26 4.45
N GLN A 13 -9.96 9.66 3.40
CA GLN A 13 -10.55 9.86 2.08
C GLN A 13 -9.65 9.28 0.99
N ALA A 14 -10.16 8.30 0.23
CA ALA A 14 -9.48 7.83 -0.98
C ALA A 14 -9.46 8.95 -2.05
N GLN A 15 -8.30 9.19 -2.64
CA GLN A 15 -8.07 10.20 -3.67
C GLN A 15 -7.23 9.59 -4.81
N GLY A 16 -7.88 8.89 -5.73
CA GLY A 16 -7.26 8.29 -6.90
C GLY A 16 -6.21 7.23 -6.57
N TYR A 17 -4.93 7.61 -6.60
CA TYR A 17 -3.80 6.71 -6.32
C TYR A 17 -3.33 6.73 -4.86
N GLY A 18 -3.89 7.59 -4.01
CA GLY A 18 -3.54 7.68 -2.60
C GLY A 18 -4.75 7.81 -1.67
N VAL A 19 -4.47 7.94 -0.38
CA VAL A 19 -5.46 8.14 0.68
C VAL A 19 -5.06 9.36 1.51
N ARG A 20 -5.94 10.36 1.56
CA ARG A 20 -5.74 11.57 2.36
C ARG A 20 -6.23 11.39 3.78
N ILE A 21 -5.42 11.79 4.74
CA ILE A 21 -5.76 11.83 6.16
C ILE A 21 -6.54 13.11 6.45
N ARG A 22 -7.76 12.96 6.95
CA ARG A 22 -8.64 14.09 7.35
C ARG A 22 -8.58 14.35 8.85
N ASP A 23 -8.42 13.29 9.66
CA ASP A 23 -8.30 13.42 11.11
C ASP A 23 -6.93 12.90 11.53
N ALA A 24 -6.12 13.73 12.21
CA ALA A 24 -4.84 13.28 12.75
C ALA A 24 -5.03 12.19 13.82
N GLY A 25 -4.03 11.35 14.02
CA GLY A 25 -4.01 10.35 15.09
C GLY A 25 -3.10 9.15 14.81
N VAL A 26 -3.19 8.13 15.66
CA VAL A 26 -2.46 6.88 15.50
C VAL A 26 -3.31 5.90 14.68
N TYR A 27 -2.70 5.31 13.65
CA TYR A 27 -3.37 4.38 12.75
C TYR A 27 -2.58 3.09 12.63
N LEU A 28 -3.27 1.95 12.75
CA LEU A 28 -2.81 0.70 12.14
C LEU A 28 -3.02 0.80 10.63
N LEU A 29 -1.93 0.60 9.89
CA LEU A 29 -1.90 0.57 8.43
C LEU A 29 -1.43 -0.80 7.97
N TYR A 30 -2.14 -1.41 7.03
CA TYR A 30 -1.78 -2.70 6.44
C TYR A 30 -1.97 -2.70 4.93
N SER A 31 -1.08 -3.38 4.22
CA SER A 31 -1.05 -3.41 2.77
C SER A 31 -0.63 -4.79 2.26
N GLN A 32 -1.34 -5.29 1.27
CA GLN A 32 -0.97 -6.47 0.50
C GLN A 32 -0.96 -6.16 -1.00
N VAL A 33 0.05 -6.66 -1.72
CA VAL A 33 0.05 -6.72 -3.18
C VAL A 33 0.36 -8.14 -3.62
N LEU A 34 -0.40 -8.64 -4.59
CA LEU A 34 -0.16 -9.93 -5.23
C LEU A 34 0.61 -9.74 -6.54
N PHE A 35 1.88 -10.16 -6.55
CA PHE A 35 2.76 -10.08 -7.71
C PHE A 35 2.62 -11.32 -8.60
N GLN A 36 2.62 -11.08 -9.91
CA GLN A 36 2.62 -12.07 -11.00
C GLN A 36 3.76 -11.77 -11.98
N ASP A 37 4.97 -11.60 -11.43
CA ASP A 37 6.13 -11.01 -12.10
C ASP A 37 7.38 -11.86 -11.86
N VAL A 38 8.18 -12.07 -12.91
CA VAL A 38 9.43 -12.87 -12.86
C VAL A 38 10.65 -12.03 -12.47
N THR A 39 10.50 -10.72 -12.27
CA THR A 39 11.57 -9.86 -11.78
C THR A 39 12.09 -10.37 -10.44
N PHE A 40 13.40 -10.60 -10.32
CA PHE A 40 14.03 -11.33 -9.20
C PHE A 40 13.57 -10.88 -7.79
N THR A 41 13.27 -9.59 -7.63
CA THR A 41 12.67 -9.01 -6.43
C THR A 41 11.54 -8.07 -6.80
N MET A 42 10.40 -8.31 -6.15
CA MET A 42 9.21 -7.46 -6.17
C MET A 42 8.89 -6.96 -4.77
N GLY A 43 8.06 -5.93 -4.68
CA GLY A 43 7.72 -5.34 -3.41
C GLY A 43 6.90 -4.07 -3.53
N GLN A 44 6.36 -3.62 -2.41
CA GLN A 44 5.73 -2.31 -2.29
C GLN A 44 6.46 -1.43 -1.27
N VAL A 45 6.39 -0.13 -1.51
CA VAL A 45 6.79 0.93 -0.59
C VAL A 45 5.52 1.67 -0.20
N VAL A 46 5.23 1.73 1.09
CA VAL A 46 4.15 2.53 1.62
C VAL A 46 4.76 3.80 2.22
N SER A 47 4.38 4.94 1.68
CA SER A 47 4.90 6.25 2.10
C SER A 47 3.79 7.23 2.41
N ARG A 48 4.09 8.20 3.27
CA ARG A 48 3.31 9.41 3.44
C ARG A 48 4.02 10.60 2.81
N GLU A 49 3.24 11.52 2.28
CA GLU A 49 3.68 12.85 1.88
C GLU A 49 2.93 13.87 2.72
N GLY A 50 3.67 14.70 3.45
CA GLY A 50 3.13 15.71 4.35
C GLY A 50 4.20 16.73 4.71
N GLN A 51 3.78 17.96 5.02
CA GLN A 51 4.69 19.04 5.45
C GLN A 51 5.88 19.27 4.49
N GLY A 52 5.67 19.07 3.18
CA GLY A 52 6.70 19.24 2.15
C GLY A 52 7.75 18.12 2.07
N ARG A 53 7.55 17.00 2.76
CA ARG A 53 8.48 15.85 2.76
C ARG A 53 7.75 14.53 2.52
N GLN A 54 8.42 13.65 1.80
CA GLN A 54 8.02 12.24 1.66
C GLN A 54 8.76 11.37 2.67
N GLU A 55 8.05 10.47 3.33
CA GLU A 55 8.59 9.54 4.31
C GLU A 55 8.08 8.12 4.07
N THR A 56 9.00 7.16 4.06
CA THR A 56 8.65 5.73 3.98
C THR A 56 8.20 5.22 5.33
N LEU A 57 6.98 4.67 5.40
CA LEU A 57 6.43 4.05 6.61
C LEU A 57 6.89 2.60 6.74
N PHE A 58 6.72 1.81 5.67
CA PHE A 58 7.23 0.44 5.61
C PHE A 58 7.40 -0.04 4.17
N ARG A 59 8.11 -1.16 4.03
CA ARG A 59 8.34 -1.86 2.77
C ARG A 59 8.01 -3.33 2.93
N CYS A 60 7.55 -3.95 1.85
CA CYS A 60 7.48 -5.40 1.73
C CYS A 60 8.33 -5.81 0.52
N ILE A 61 9.18 -6.83 0.68
CA ILE A 61 10.06 -7.33 -0.39
C ILE A 61 9.87 -8.85 -0.48
N ARG A 62 9.74 -9.35 -1.71
CA ARG A 62 9.68 -10.77 -2.02
C ARG A 62 10.63 -11.13 -3.15
N SER A 63 11.35 -12.24 -2.97
CA SER A 63 12.01 -12.92 -4.08
C SER A 63 10.96 -13.63 -4.93
N MET A 64 11.11 -13.54 -6.25
CA MET A 64 10.20 -14.17 -7.21
C MET A 64 10.87 -15.33 -7.93
N PRO A 65 10.15 -16.44 -8.17
CA PRO A 65 10.60 -17.48 -9.09
C PRO A 65 10.82 -16.93 -10.50
N SER A 66 11.82 -17.47 -11.21
CA SER A 66 12.08 -17.14 -12.62
C SER A 66 11.08 -17.79 -13.58
N HIS A 67 10.41 -18.88 -13.16
CA HIS A 67 9.45 -19.59 -13.99
C HIS A 67 8.09 -18.87 -13.99
N PRO A 68 7.58 -18.38 -15.15
CA PRO A 68 6.36 -17.58 -15.23
C PRO A 68 5.15 -18.24 -14.57
N ASP A 69 4.93 -19.53 -14.82
CA ASP A 69 3.78 -20.28 -14.28
C ASP A 69 3.82 -20.51 -12.76
N ARG A 70 4.91 -20.12 -12.10
CA ARG A 70 5.10 -20.24 -10.65
C ARG A 70 5.37 -18.88 -9.99
N ALA A 71 5.44 -17.80 -10.75
CA ALA A 71 5.85 -16.48 -10.28
C ALA A 71 4.70 -15.72 -9.57
N TYR A 72 4.10 -16.35 -8.57
CA TYR A 72 2.97 -15.81 -7.79
C TYR A 72 3.40 -15.65 -6.33
N ASN A 73 3.41 -14.42 -5.82
CA ASN A 73 3.65 -14.17 -4.40
C ASN A 73 2.84 -12.98 -3.91
N SER A 74 2.15 -13.15 -2.78
CA SER A 74 1.62 -12.04 -2.00
C SER A 74 2.71 -11.42 -1.13
N CYS A 75 2.74 -10.10 -1.04
CA CYS A 75 3.60 -9.36 -0.12
C CYS A 75 2.74 -8.54 0.84
N TYR A 76 2.61 -9.03 2.07
CA TYR A 76 1.88 -8.36 3.15
C TYR A 76 2.85 -7.68 4.12
N SER A 77 2.53 -6.46 4.53
CA SER A 77 3.20 -5.78 5.65
C SER A 77 2.25 -4.79 6.32
N ALA A 78 2.52 -4.48 7.58
CA ALA A 78 1.70 -3.59 8.39
C ALA A 78 2.54 -2.88 9.46
N GLY A 79 2.01 -1.80 10.02
CA GLY A 79 2.61 -1.08 11.14
C GLY A 79 1.66 -0.06 11.75
N VAL A 80 2.07 0.52 12.87
CA VAL A 80 1.32 1.55 13.59
C VAL A 80 2.06 2.88 13.46
N PHE A 81 1.37 3.92 12.98
CA PHE A 81 1.99 5.21 12.67
C PHE A 81 1.12 6.37 13.17
N HIS A 82 1.75 7.40 13.70
CA HIS A 82 1.09 8.68 13.93
C HIS A 82 1.02 9.45 12.61
N LEU A 83 -0.19 9.71 12.10
CA LEU A 83 -0.45 10.40 10.84
C LEU A 83 -1.06 11.77 11.09
N HIS A 84 -0.65 12.75 10.30
CA HIS A 84 -1.10 14.14 10.45
C HIS A 84 -2.23 14.46 9.48
N GLN A 85 -3.09 15.41 9.86
CA GLN A 85 -4.11 15.93 8.98
C GLN A 85 -3.45 16.53 7.72
N GLY A 86 -3.96 16.16 6.55
CA GLY A 86 -3.43 16.60 5.26
C GLY A 86 -2.44 15.63 4.62
N ASP A 87 -1.85 14.69 5.39
CA ASP A 87 -0.96 13.66 4.86
C ASP A 87 -1.63 12.89 3.72
N ILE A 88 -0.87 12.58 2.67
CA ILE A 88 -1.28 11.72 1.55
C ILE A 88 -0.48 10.44 1.61
N LEU A 89 -1.17 9.31 1.80
CA LEU A 89 -0.55 7.99 1.81
C LEU A 89 -0.63 7.37 0.42
N SER A 90 0.47 6.76 0.00
CA SER A 90 0.62 6.12 -1.29
C SER A 90 1.29 4.75 -1.16
N VAL A 91 0.93 3.85 -2.07
CA VAL A 91 1.55 2.53 -2.24
C VAL A 91 2.22 2.51 -3.60
N ILE A 92 3.53 2.40 -3.62
CA ILE A 92 4.34 2.43 -4.84
C ILE A 92 5.03 1.09 -5.04
N ILE A 93 4.96 0.57 -6.26
CA ILE A 93 5.77 -0.57 -6.70
C ILE A 93 6.96 0.01 -7.47
N PRO A 94 8.20 -0.09 -6.98
CA PRO A 94 9.38 0.55 -7.58
C PRO A 94 9.91 -0.23 -8.80
N ARG A 95 9.00 -0.65 -9.69
CA ARG A 95 9.27 -1.35 -10.94
C ARG A 95 8.31 -0.84 -12.01
N ALA A 96 8.84 -0.36 -13.13
CA ALA A 96 8.01 0.06 -14.25
C ALA A 96 7.24 -1.14 -14.83
N ARG A 97 5.96 -0.94 -15.17
CA ARG A 97 5.08 -1.98 -15.76
C ARG A 97 5.02 -3.28 -14.94
N ALA A 98 5.12 -3.18 -13.62
CA ALA A 98 5.02 -4.32 -12.72
C ALA A 98 3.75 -5.14 -12.98
N LYS A 99 3.90 -6.46 -13.07
CA LYS A 99 2.77 -7.38 -13.20
C LYS A 99 2.22 -7.73 -11.82
N LEU A 100 1.02 -7.23 -11.56
CA LEU A 100 0.31 -7.42 -10.29
C LEU A 100 -1.15 -7.77 -10.54
N ASN A 101 -1.70 -8.60 -9.65
CA ASN A 101 -3.09 -9.02 -9.70
C ASN A 101 -3.95 -8.03 -8.90
N LEU A 102 -4.92 -7.41 -9.57
CA LEU A 102 -5.81 -6.41 -8.97
C LEU A 102 -7.06 -7.01 -8.30
N SER A 103 -7.10 -8.32 -8.08
CA SER A 103 -8.15 -8.98 -7.33
C SER A 103 -8.29 -8.38 -5.91
N PRO A 104 -9.52 -8.10 -5.43
CA PRO A 104 -9.73 -7.42 -4.15
C PRO A 104 -9.24 -8.19 -2.92
N HIS A 105 -9.14 -9.53 -3.01
CA HIS A 105 -8.59 -10.37 -1.95
C HIS A 105 -7.07 -10.58 -2.08
N GLY A 106 -6.49 -10.27 -3.24
CA GLY A 106 -5.05 -10.39 -3.49
C GLY A 106 -4.28 -9.10 -3.23
N THR A 107 -4.85 -7.95 -3.61
CA THR A 107 -4.23 -6.63 -3.51
C THR A 107 -5.17 -5.65 -2.83
N PHE A 108 -4.80 -5.19 -1.62
CA PHE A 108 -5.62 -4.32 -0.79
C PHE A 108 -4.78 -3.41 0.11
N LEU A 109 -5.43 -2.36 0.61
CA LEU A 109 -4.87 -1.38 1.53
C LEU A 109 -5.94 -1.06 2.58
N GLY A 110 -5.56 -1.03 3.86
CA GLY A 110 -6.50 -0.77 4.93
C GLY A 110 -5.91 0.01 6.10
N PHE A 111 -6.82 0.62 6.84
CA PHE A 111 -6.53 1.57 7.90
C PHE A 111 -7.50 1.37 9.07
N VAL A 112 -6.98 1.40 10.29
CA VAL A 112 -7.78 1.43 11.51
C VAL A 112 -7.21 2.51 12.42
N LYS A 113 -8.02 3.52 12.74
CA LYS A 113 -7.66 4.53 13.76
C LYS A 113 -7.72 3.87 15.13
N LEU A 114 -6.66 4.03 15.93
CA LEU A 114 -6.53 3.51 17.30
C LEU A 114 -7.01 4.54 18.33
#